data_AF-A0A2A2GWD4-F1
#
_entry.id   AF-A0A2A2GWD4-F1
#
_cell.length_a   1.000
_cell.length_b   1.000
_cell.length_c   1.000
_cell.angle_alpha   90.00
_cell.angle_beta   90.00
_cell.angle_gamma   90.00
#
_symmetry.space_group_name_H-M   'P 1'
#
loop_
_entity.id
_entity.type
_entity.pdbx_description
1 polymer ?
#
loop_
_entity_poly.entity_id
_entity_poly.type
_entity_poly.pdbx_seq_one_letter_code
_entity_poly.pdbx_strand_id
1 'polypeptide(L)' 'MHPNIMPSRFVNNLKTVTSRLLRKEYAEHINRFYWKPVLWTRAYCLITAGGAPLEVLKSYIEKQERPEK' A
#
# COMPACT_ATOMS: atom_id res chain seq x y z
N MET A 1 4.63 -13.44 -11.62
CA MET A 1 5.19 -12.09 -11.92
C MET A 1 6.28 -12.28 -12.96
N HIS A 2 6.25 -11.55 -14.08
CA HIS A 2 7.27 -11.73 -15.12
C HIS A 2 8.66 -11.32 -14.56
N PRO A 3 9.74 -12.10 -14.80
CA PRO A 3 11.05 -11.85 -14.19
C PRO A 3 11.61 -10.44 -14.42
N ASN A 4 11.27 -9.83 -15.55
CA ASN A 4 11.72 -8.49 -15.90
C ASN A 4 10.95 -7.35 -15.18
N ILE A 5 9.94 -7.67 -14.35
CA ILE A 5 9.22 -6.65 -13.58
C ILE A 5 10.01 -6.34 -12.33
N MET A 6 10.49 -5.10 -12.22
CA MET A 6 11.05 -4.57 -10.98
C MET A 6 9.93 -4.34 -9.94
N PRO A 7 9.91 -5.07 -8.82
CA PRO A 7 8.80 -4.98 -7.88
C PRO A 7 8.67 -3.61 -7.20
N SER A 8 9.80 -2.95 -6.93
CA SER A 8 9.82 -1.60 -6.36
C SER A 8 9.13 -0.58 -7.26
N ARG A 9 9.43 -0.60 -8.56
CA ARG A 9 8.77 0.27 -9.55
C ARG A 9 7.30 -0.05 -9.68
N PHE A 10 6.94 -1.33 -9.69
CA PHE A 10 5.55 -1.77 -9.78
C PHE A 10 4.71 -1.25 -8.61
N VAL A 11 5.16 -1.47 -7.38
CA VAL A 11 4.46 -1.01 -6.17
C VAL A 11 4.37 0.53 -6.11
N ASN A 12 5.46 1.22 -6.47
CA ASN A 12 5.44 2.69 -6.53
C ASN A 12 4.43 3.21 -7.56
N ASN A 13 4.33 2.55 -8.72
CA ASN A 13 3.37 2.92 -9.75
C ASN A 13 1.93 2.71 -9.25
N LEU A 14 1.65 1.55 -8.65
CA LEU A 14 0.34 1.25 -8.05
C LEU A 14 -0.06 2.30 -7.01
N LYS A 15 0.82 2.62 -6.06
CA LYS A 15 0.54 3.62 -5.00
C LYS A 15 0.30 5.00 -5.60
N THR A 16 1.10 5.39 -6.59
CA THR A 16 0.95 6.69 -7.26
C THR A 16 -0.36 6.80 -8.04
N VAL A 17 -0.65 5.79 -8.88
CA VAL A 17 -1.85 5.77 -9.73
C VAL A 17 -3.11 5.71 -8.88
N THR A 18 -3.16 4.81 -7.88
CA THR A 18 -4.32 4.69 -6.99
C THR A 18 -4.54 5.96 -6.18
N SER A 19 -3.48 6.59 -5.64
CA SER A 19 -3.62 7.87 -4.92
C SER A 19 -4.24 8.96 -5.80
N ARG A 20 -3.87 9.00 -7.09
CA ARG A 20 -4.41 9.99 -8.04
C ARG A 20 -5.85 9.68 -8.45
N LEU A 21 -6.15 8.42 -8.78
CA LEU A 21 -7.48 8.01 -9.23
C LEU A 21 -8.51 8.11 -8.10
N LEU A 22 -8.17 7.64 -6.89
CA LEU A 22 -9.06 7.73 -5.73
C LEU A 22 -9.45 9.17 -5.41
N ARG A 23 -8.48 10.10 -5.44
CA ARG A 23 -8.75 11.52 -5.25
C ARG A 23 -9.54 12.14 -6.39
N LYS A 24 -9.41 11.65 -7.62
CA LYS A 24 -10.17 12.13 -8.77
C LYS A 24 -11.63 11.69 -8.70
N GLU A 25 -11.87 10.43 -8.36
CA GLU A 25 -13.20 9.81 -8.44
C GLU A 25 -14.01 9.97 -7.15
N TYR A 26 -13.34 10.05 -5.99
CA TYR A 26 -13.99 10.04 -4.68
C TYR A 26 -13.59 11.23 -3.80
N ALA A 27 -13.21 12.38 -4.41
CA ALA A 27 -12.77 13.59 -3.70
C ALA A 27 -13.71 13.98 -2.54
N GLU A 28 -15.01 14.04 -2.82
CA GLU A 28 -16.05 14.45 -1.87
C GLU A 28 -16.13 13.55 -0.63
N HIS A 29 -15.86 12.25 -0.80
CA HIS A 29 -15.86 11.31 0.31
C HIS A 29 -14.54 11.36 1.06
N ILE A 30 -13.42 11.26 0.34
CA ILE A 30 -12.08 11.21 0.94
C ILE A 30 -11.79 12.48 1.75
N ASN A 31 -12.14 13.66 1.23
CA ASN A 31 -11.85 14.94 1.90
C ASN A 31 -12.57 15.07 3.25
N ARG A 32 -13.66 14.34 3.50
CA ARG A 32 -14.35 14.32 4.79
C ARG A 32 -13.57 13.57 5.87
N PHE A 33 -12.78 12.57 5.49
CA PHE A 33 -12.08 11.68 6.41
C PHE A 33 -10.56 11.86 6.39
N TYR A 34 -10.01 12.41 5.31
CA TYR A 34 -8.57 12.45 5.07
C TYR A 34 -8.15 13.64 4.20
N TRP A 35 -7.35 14.55 4.78
CA TRP A 35 -6.94 15.81 4.14
C TRP A 35 -5.43 15.94 3.87
N LYS A 36 -4.62 14.93 4.23
CA LYS A 36 -3.16 14.96 4.00
C LYS A 36 -2.85 14.93 2.50
N PRO A 37 -1.71 15.48 2.02
CA PRO A 37 -1.39 15.54 0.59
C PRO A 37 -1.00 14.19 -0.03
N VAL A 38 -0.60 13.20 0.78
CA VAL A 38 -0.21 11.85 0.33
C VAL A 38 -1.20 10.83 0.87
N LEU A 39 -1.66 9.88 0.05
CA LEU A 39 -2.59 8.84 0.50
C LEU A 39 -1.86 7.65 1.15
N TRP A 40 -0.70 7.28 0.60
CA TRP A 40 0.06 6.13 1.04
C TRP A 40 1.38 6.57 1.69
N THR A 41 1.83 5.81 2.69
CA THR A 41 3.17 5.98 3.27
C THR A 41 4.26 5.60 2.25
N ARG A 42 5.53 5.95 2.49
CA ARG A 42 6.62 5.53 1.58
C ARG A 42 6.91 4.02 1.68
N ALA A 43 6.70 3.44 2.85
CA ALA A 43 6.95 2.02 3.10
C ALA A 43 6.03 1.10 2.28
N TYR A 44 6.54 -0.07 1.91
CA TYR A 44 5.75 -1.15 1.33
C TYR A 44 6.33 -2.48 1.76
N CYS A 45 5.48 -3.52 1.78
CA CYS A 45 5.91 -4.88 1.99
C CYS A 45 5.53 -5.71 0.77
N LEU A 46 6.46 -6.58 0.37
CA LEU A 46 6.27 -7.53 -0.71
C LEU A 46 6.71 -8.89 -0.17
N ILE A 47 5.78 -9.84 -0.14
CA ILE A 47 6.02 -11.19 0.35
C ILE A 47 5.74 -12.13 -0.81
N THR A 48 6.67 -13.04 -1.10
CA THR A 48 6.44 -14.07 -2.12
C THR A 48 5.48 -15.10 -1.57
N ALA A 49 4.27 -15.15 -2.12
CA ALA A 49 3.31 -16.21 -1.82
C ALA A 49 3.54 -17.41 -2.73
N GLY A 50 4.71 -18.04 -2.59
CA GLY A 50 4.96 -19.40 -3.07
C GLY A 50 4.95 -20.31 -1.85
N GLY A 51 3.77 -20.71 -1.39
CA GLY A 51 3.61 -21.52 -0.17
C GLY A 51 3.83 -20.77 1.16
N ALA A 52 3.65 -19.45 1.21
CA ALA A 52 3.83 -18.68 2.46
C ALA A 52 2.76 -19.04 3.51
N PRO A 53 3.14 -19.61 4.67
CA PRO A 53 2.19 -19.99 5.71
C PRO A 53 1.49 -18.76 6.31
N LEU A 54 0.25 -18.94 6.77
CA LEU A 54 -0.58 -17.91 7.41
C LEU A 54 0.15 -17.17 8.55
N GLU A 55 1.10 -17.84 9.20
CA GLU A 55 1.92 -17.29 10.29
C GLU A 55 2.82 -16.12 9.88
N VAL A 56 3.31 -16.11 8.63
CA VAL A 56 4.17 -15.03 8.13
C VAL A 56 3.35 -13.76 7.92
N LEU A 57 2.11 -13.90 7.42
CA LEU A 57 1.16 -12.79 7.26
C LEU A 57 0.77 -12.20 8.63
N LYS A 58 0.46 -13.07 9.60
CA LYS A 58 0.14 -12.64 10.97
C LYS A 58 1.29 -11.88 11.62
N SER A 59 2.50 -12.42 11.55
CA SER A 59 3.71 -11.78 12.09
C SER A 59 4.00 -10.43 11.43
N TYR A 60 3.69 -10.27 10.15
CA TYR A 60 3.86 -8.98 9.46
C TYR A 60 2.87 -7.93 9.98
N ILE A 61 1.59 -8.28 10.12
CA ILE A 61 0.54 -7.36 10.61
C ILE A 61 0.84 -6.93 12.06
N GLU A 62 1.32 -7.86 12.90
CA GLU A 62 1.68 -7.57 14.29
C GLU A 62 2.89 -6.65 14.42
N LYS A 63 3.85 -6.73 13.50
CA LYS A 63 5.09 -5.91 13.50
C LYS A 63 4.93 -4.54 12.85
N GLN A 64 3.77 -4.23 12.26
CA GLN A 64 3.53 -2.89 11.74
C GLN A 64 3.27 -1.92 12.90
N GLU A 65 4.12 -0.90 13.01
CA GLU A 65 3.90 0.23 13.92
C GLU A 65 2.55 0.88 13.64
N ARG A 66 1.74 1.03 14.69
CA ARG A 66 0.46 1.73 14.59
C ARG A 66 0.74 3.22 14.78
N PRO A 67 0.24 4.09 13.88
CA PRO A 67 0.38 5.52 14.08
C PRO A 67 -0.33 5.93 15.38
N GLU A 68 0.35 6.70 16.22
CA GLU A 68 -0.24 7.27 17.44
C GLU A 68 -1.30 8.32 17.06
N LYS A 69 -2.38 8.36 17.85
CA LYS A 69 -3.58 9.17 17.61
C LYS A 69 -3.30 10.67 17.67
#